data_AF-A0A522T7A6-F1
#
_entry.id   AF-A0A522T7A6-F1
#
_cell.length_a   1.000
_cell.length_b   1.000
_cell.length_c   1.000
_cell.angle_alpha   90.00
_cell.angle_beta   90.00
_cell.angle_gamma   90.00
#
_symmetry.space_group_name_H-M   'P 1'
#
loop_
_entity.id
_entity.type
_entity.pdbx_description
1 polymer ?
#
loop_
_entity_poly.entity_id
_entity_poly.type
_entity_poly.pdbx_seq_one_letter_code
_entity_poly.pdbx_strand_id
1 'polypeptide(L)' 'MTVIALETELITAIRSFFLNNPLEDNKKLLWELYTSWVYQDEIGDPKEHYDLLFFYECLIEFMDELYGMIQSTDKK' A
#
# COMPACT_ATOMS: atom_id res chain seq x y z
N MET A 1 -10.72 16.57 22.67
CA MET A 1 -9.51 15.85 23.12
C MET A 1 -9.34 14.48 22.45
N THR A 2 -10.36 13.92 21.79
CA THR A 2 -10.37 12.58 21.19
C THR A 2 -9.74 12.47 19.79
N VAL A 3 -9.89 13.49 18.93
CA VAL A 3 -9.42 13.44 17.53
C VAL A 3 -7.89 13.41 17.43
N ILE A 4 -7.20 14.22 18.25
CA ILE A 4 -5.73 14.33 18.26
C ILE A 4 -5.06 13.02 18.72
N ALA A 5 -5.67 12.33 19.69
CA ALA A 5 -5.17 11.05 20.18
C ALA A 5 -5.25 9.97 19.08
N LEU A 6 -6.39 9.90 18.38
CA LEU A 6 -6.60 8.96 17.28
C LEU A 6 -5.61 9.20 16.12
N GLU A 7 -5.36 10.46 15.76
CA GLU A 7 -4.39 10.84 14.73
C GLU A 7 -2.96 10.39 15.10
N THR A 8 -2.59 10.55 16.38
CA THR A 8 -1.27 10.15 16.89
C THR A 8 -1.09 8.63 16.89
N GLU A 9 -2.12 7.89 17.32
CA GLU A 9 -2.11 6.42 17.30
C GLU A 9 -1.99 5.87 15.88
N LEU A 10 -2.73 6.45 14.92
CA LEU A 10 -2.68 6.07 13.52
C LEU A 10 -1.28 6.31 12.92
N ILE A 11 -0.70 7.49 13.12
CA ILE A 11 0.67 7.80 12.65
C ILE A 11 1.69 6.83 13.26
N THR A 12 1.55 6.50 14.54
CA THR A 12 2.43 5.56 15.23
C THR A 12 2.32 4.15 14.64
N ALA A 13 1.11 3.70 14.32
CA ALA A 13 0.87 2.41 13.69
C ALA A 13 1.47 2.35 12.28
N ILE A 14 1.24 3.38 11.46
CA ILE A 14 1.79 3.48 10.10
C ILE A 14 3.32 3.49 10.13
N ARG A 15 3.92 4.27 11.03
CA ARG A 15 5.39 4.31 11.21
C ARG A 15 5.92 2.93 11.62
N SER A 16 5.26 2.28 12.58
CA SER A 16 5.64 0.94 13.03
C SER A 16 5.53 -0.10 11.92
N PHE A 17 4.52 0.01 11.06
CA PHE A 17 4.37 -0.86 9.89
C PHE A 17 5.57 -0.73 8.94
N PHE A 18 5.91 0.50 8.51
CA PHE A 18 6.99 0.71 7.54
C PHE A 18 8.41 0.55 8.10
N LEU A 19 8.58 0.62 9.43
CA LEU A 19 9.85 0.25 10.07
C LEU A 19 10.15 -1.24 9.95
N ASN A 20 9.12 -2.08 9.99
CA ASN A 20 9.26 -3.54 9.90
C ASN A 20 9.08 -4.08 8.49
N ASN A 21 8.41 -3.32 7.62
CA ASN A 21 8.09 -3.70 6.25
C ASN A 21 8.48 -2.54 5.32
N PRO A 22 9.72 -2.52 4.77
CA PRO A 22 10.15 -1.46 3.88
C PRO A 22 9.18 -1.26 2.71
N LEU A 23 8.98 -0.01 2.30
CA LEU A 23 8.03 0.34 1.23
C LEU A 23 8.31 -0.44 -0.06
N GLU A 24 9.57 -0.47 -0.50
CA GLU A 24 9.97 -1.16 -1.74
C GLU A 24 9.73 -2.67 -1.67
N ASP A 25 9.95 -3.30 -0.51
CA ASP A 25 9.70 -4.73 -0.33
C ASP A 25 8.21 -5.04 -0.39
N ASN A 26 7.35 -4.19 0.20
CA ASN A 26 5.90 -4.33 0.08
C ASN A 26 5.41 -4.13 -1.36
N LYS A 27 5.93 -3.13 -2.08
CA LYS A 27 5.60 -2.90 -3.50
C LYS A 27 5.96 -4.10 -4.35
N LYS A 28 7.16 -4.67 -4.12
CA LYS A 28 7.60 -5.88 -4.79
C LYS A 28 6.68 -7.06 -4.50
N LEU A 29 6.29 -7.27 -3.24
CA LEU A 29 5.37 -8.36 -2.87
C LEU A 29 3.99 -8.19 -3.53
N LEU A 30 3.45 -6.96 -3.56
CA LEU A 30 2.19 -6.67 -4.25
C LEU A 30 2.27 -6.93 -5.76
N TRP A 31 3.40 -6.56 -6.38
CA TRP A 31 3.65 -6.86 -7.79
C TRP A 31 3.69 -8.37 -8.05
N GLU A 32 4.38 -9.14 -7.20
CA GLU A 32 4.43 -10.60 -7.28
C GLU A 32 3.05 -11.23 -7.13
N LEU A 33 2.20 -10.72 -6.23
CA LEU A 33 0.82 -11.17 -6.06
C LEU A 33 -0.03 -10.88 -7.29
N TYR A 34 0.01 -9.64 -7.80
CA TYR A 34 -0.74 -9.25 -8.99
C TYR A 34 -0.33 -10.08 -10.20
N THR A 35 0.98 -10.19 -10.47
CA THR A 35 1.49 -10.97 -11.60
C THR A 35 1.21 -12.46 -11.47
N SER A 36 1.32 -13.04 -10.27
CA SER A 36 0.94 -14.43 -10.04
C SER A 36 -0.52 -14.68 -10.36
N TRP A 37 -1.41 -13.74 -10.03
CA TRP A 37 -2.82 -13.86 -10.38
C TRP A 37 -3.01 -13.77 -11.91
N VAL A 38 -2.41 -12.77 -12.55
CA VAL A 38 -2.48 -12.59 -14.02
C VAL A 38 -2.01 -13.83 -14.76
N TYR A 39 -0.92 -14.47 -14.32
CA TYR A 39 -0.37 -15.65 -14.98
C TYR A 39 -1.11 -16.96 -14.64
N GLN A 40 -1.92 -16.99 -13.57
CA GLN A 40 -2.80 -18.13 -13.29
C GLN A 40 -4.07 -18.09 -14.14
N ASP A 41 -4.47 -16.91 -14.59
CA ASP A 41 -5.71 -16.70 -15.32
C ASP A 41 -5.50 -16.80 -16.84
N GLU A 42 -5.36 -18.03 -17.36
CA GLU A 42 -5.07 -18.29 -18.78
C GLU A 42 -6.20 -17.84 -19.74
N ILE A 43 -7.42 -17.61 -19.23
CA ILE A 43 -8.64 -17.24 -20.00
C ILE A 43 -9.47 -16.20 -19.22
N GLY A 44 -8.80 -15.28 -18.55
CA GLY A 44 -9.47 -14.31 -17.67
C GLY A 44 -10.42 -13.35 -18.40
N ASP A 45 -11.46 -12.92 -17.69
CA ASP A 45 -12.34 -11.85 -18.18
C ASP A 45 -11.51 -10.55 -18.28
N PRO A 46 -11.41 -9.91 -19.46
CA PRO A 46 -10.70 -8.65 -19.63
C PRO A 46 -11.12 -7.56 -18.64
N LYS A 47 -12.38 -7.59 -18.19
CA LYS A 47 -12.88 -6.66 -17.18
C LYS A 47 -12.28 -6.95 -15.80
N GLU A 48 -12.19 -8.22 -15.40
CA GLU A 48 -11.59 -8.62 -14.13
C GLU A 48 -10.10 -8.26 -14.09
N HIS A 49 -9.39 -8.43 -15.21
CA HIS A 49 -8.00 -7.97 -15.34
C HIS A 49 -7.88 -6.44 -15.16
N TYR A 50 -8.75 -5.67 -15.79
CA TYR A 50 -8.75 -4.22 -15.65
C TYR A 50 -9.05 -3.79 -14.21
N ASP A 51 -10.10 -4.34 -13.61
CA ASP A 51 -10.53 -4.01 -12.25
C ASP A 51 -9.42 -4.33 -11.23
N LEU A 52 -8.71 -5.45 -11.39
CA LEU A 52 -7.62 -5.82 -10.50
C LEU A 52 -6.36 -4.97 -10.72
N LEU A 53 -6.01 -4.64 -11.97
CA LEU A 53 -4.89 -3.73 -12.26
C LEU A 53 -5.16 -2.36 -11.63
N PHE A 54 -6.37 -1.83 -11.80
CA PHE A 54 -6.76 -0.56 -11.20
C PHE A 54 -6.67 -0.61 -9.67
N PHE A 55 -7.14 -1.70 -9.04
CA PHE A 55 -7.02 -1.89 -7.60
C PHE A 55 -5.56 -1.96 -7.13
N TYR A 56 -4.69 -2.65 -7.89
CA TYR A 56 -3.25 -2.67 -7.63
C TYR A 56 -2.66 -1.25 -7.66
N GLU A 57 -2.97 -0.44 -8.69
CA GLU A 57 -2.48 0.94 -8.79
C GLU A 57 -2.93 1.79 -7.59
N CYS A 58 -4.21 1.72 -7.20
CA CYS A 58 -4.72 2.42 -6.02
C CYS A 58 -4.00 2.00 -4.72
N LEU A 59 -3.67 0.72 -4.56
CA LEU A 59 -2.93 0.25 -3.39
C LEU A 59 -1.50 0.79 -3.35
N ILE A 60 -0.83 0.86 -4.50
CA ILE A 60 0.52 1.43 -4.60
C ILE A 60 0.49 2.92 -4.21
N GLU A 61 -0.44 3.68 -4.78
CA GLU A 61 -0.61 5.10 -4.45
C GLU A 61 -0.91 5.30 -2.96
N PHE A 62 -1.81 4.49 -2.40
CA PHE A 62 -2.15 4.55 -0.98
C PHE A 62 -0.93 4.28 -0.08
N MET A 63 -0.12 3.27 -0.39
CA MET A 63 1.11 3.00 0.38
C MET A 63 2.10 4.16 0.28
N ASP A 64 2.24 4.78 -0.89
CA ASP A 64 3.11 5.93 -1.11
C ASP A 64 2.65 7.14 -0.29
N GLU A 65 1.35 7.41 -0.25
CA GLU A 65 0.78 8.46 0.58
C GLU A 65 1.05 8.22 2.07
N LEU A 66 0.78 7.01 2.57
CA LEU A 66 1.02 6.65 3.97
C LEU A 66 2.51 6.78 4.34
N TYR A 67 3.40 6.35 3.45
CA TYR A 67 4.85 6.47 3.66
C TYR A 67 5.32 7.94 3.62
N GLY A 68 4.77 8.75 2.72
CA GLY A 68 5.00 10.19 2.66
C GLY A 68 4.58 10.92 3.94
N MET A 69 3.46 10.51 4.54
CA MET A 69 2.98 11.08 5.82
C MET A 69 3.99 10.88 6.95
N ILE A 70 4.65 9.72 7.04
CA ILE A 70 5.63 9.46 8.11
C ILE A 70 7.00 10.08 7.85
N GLN A 71 7.42 10.23 6.59
CA GLN A 71 8.70 10.90 6.27
C GLN A 71 8.63 12.42 6.47
N SER A 72 7.48 13.04 6.21
CA SER A 72 7.30 14.49 6.40
C SER A 72 7.31 14.89 7.89
N THR A 73 7.01 13.96 8.80
CA THR A 73 7.04 14.18 10.25
C THR A 73 8.44 14.11 10.86
N ASP A 74 9.44 13.51 10.19
CA ASP A 74 10.82 13.44 10.67
C ASP A 74 11.68 14.67 10.29
N LYS A 75 11.15 15.60 9.48
CA LYS A 75 11.86 16.82 9.05
C LYS A 75 11.56 18.06 9.91
N LYS A 76 11.05 17.90 11.13
CA LYS A 76 10.65 19.02 11.98
C LYS A 76 11.33 19.01 13.34
#